data_AF-A0A6A7NCW4-F1
#
_entry.id   AF-A0A6A7NCW4-F1
#
_cell.length_a   1.000
_cell.length_b   1.000
_cell.length_c   1.000
_cell.angle_alpha   90.00
_cell.angle_beta   90.00
_cell.angle_gamma   90.00
#
_symmetry.space_group_name_H-M   'P 1'
#
loop_
_entity.id
_entity.type
_entity.pdbx_description
1 polymer ?
#
loop_
_entity_poly.entity_id
_entity_poly.type
_entity_poly.pdbx_seq_one_letter_code
_entity_poly.pdbx_strand_id
1 'polypeptide(L)'
;PPPPPQQPAELSEAGYQWKEVFLPEGTRLRASFGRQQYFATVEGAEIKYGKHAVSPSCFANLQGSGNRNAWKAIWLRLPGSDAWLLADV
;
A
#
# COMPACT_ATOMS: atom_id res chain seq x y z
N PRO A 1 -23.79 -5.10 20.68
CA PRO A 1 -22.90 -4.00 20.23
C PRO A 1 -22.66 -4.13 18.72
N PRO A 2 -23.08 -3.15 17.89
CA PRO A 2 -22.67 -3.13 16.49
C PRO A 2 -21.17 -2.81 16.41
N PRO A 3 -20.43 -3.35 15.42
CA PRO A 3 -19.07 -2.88 15.15
C PRO A 3 -19.12 -1.38 14.81
N PRO A 4 -18.12 -0.59 15.20
CA PRO A 4 -18.09 0.83 14.87
C PRO A 4 -18.24 1.00 13.36
N PRO A 5 -19.04 1.99 12.90
CA PRO A 5 -19.17 2.28 11.49
C PRO A 5 -17.78 2.55 10.94
N GLN A 6 -17.36 1.74 9.97
CA GLN A 6 -16.18 2.01 9.16
C GLN A 6 -16.48 3.31 8.41
N GLN A 7 -16.01 4.42 8.98
CA GLN A 7 -16.21 5.77 8.46
C GLN A 7 -15.70 5.80 7.02
N PRO A 8 -16.51 6.24 6.04
CA PRO A 8 -15.99 6.55 4.71
C PRO A 8 -15.01 7.71 4.89
N ALA A 9 -13.73 7.41 4.76
CA ALA A 9 -12.63 8.34 4.90
C ALA A 9 -12.94 9.62 4.10
N GLU A 10 -13.15 10.70 4.83
CA GLU A 10 -13.44 12.03 4.33
C GLU A 10 -12.14 12.57 3.70
N LEU A 11 -11.91 12.19 2.44
CA LEU A 11 -11.39 12.95 1.29
C LEU A 11 -10.45 14.17 1.48
N SER A 12 -9.73 14.37 2.58
CA SER A 12 -8.93 15.60 2.73
C SER A 12 -7.56 15.50 3.42
N GLU A 13 -7.23 14.49 4.22
CA GLU A 13 -5.88 14.40 4.83
C GLU A 13 -5.45 12.98 5.21
N ALA A 14 -6.18 11.97 4.72
CA ALA A 14 -5.92 10.58 5.06
C ALA A 14 -4.79 10.03 4.18
N GLY A 15 -3.73 9.52 4.81
CA GLY A 15 -2.62 8.87 4.13
C GLY A 15 -2.03 7.76 4.98
N TYR A 16 -1.40 6.79 4.33
CA TYR A 16 -0.75 5.69 5.00
C TYR A 16 0.67 6.07 5.38
N GLN A 17 0.95 6.16 6.68
CA GLN A 17 2.32 6.32 7.15
C GLN A 17 3.04 4.98 7.19
N TRP A 18 4.01 4.82 6.29
CA TRP A 18 4.86 3.64 6.23
C TRP A 18 6.24 3.93 6.83
N LYS A 19 6.38 3.68 8.13
CA LYS A 19 7.60 4.02 8.90
C LYS A 19 7.94 5.51 8.73
N GLU A 20 8.88 5.83 7.83
CA GLU A 20 9.39 7.18 7.58
C GLU A 20 8.83 7.79 6.28
N VAL A 21 8.10 7.01 5.48
CA VAL A 21 7.51 7.46 4.21
C VAL A 21 6.01 7.68 4.39
N PHE A 22 5.54 8.88 4.08
CA PHE A 22 4.10 9.17 4.05
C PHE A 22 3.54 8.91 2.65
N LEU A 23 2.53 8.05 2.55
CA LEU A 23 1.84 7.74 1.31
C LEU A 23 0.47 8.42 1.31
N PRO A 24 0.23 9.46 0.50
CA PRO A 24 -1.09 10.08 0.42
C PRO A 24 -2.12 9.09 -0.14
N GLU A 25 -3.40 9.30 0.19
CA GLU A 25 -4.51 8.56 -0.42
C GLU A 25 -4.45 8.58 -1.95
N GLY A 26 -4.81 7.46 -2.58
CA GLY A 26 -4.71 7.26 -4.01
C GLY A 26 -3.32 6.85 -4.49
N THR A 27 -2.32 6.79 -3.61
CA THR A 27 -1.02 6.21 -3.93
C THR A 27 -1.19 4.74 -4.32
N ARG A 28 -0.65 4.37 -5.46
CA ARG A 28 -0.65 2.98 -5.92
C ARG A 28 0.64 2.30 -5.51
N LEU A 29 0.53 1.12 -4.91
CA LEU A 29 1.65 0.26 -4.60
C LEU A 29 1.69 -0.87 -5.61
N ARG A 30 2.87 -1.17 -6.14
CA ARG A 30 3.11 -2.31 -7.01
C ARG A 30 4.20 -3.15 -6.42
N ALA A 31 3.97 -4.44 -6.33
CA ALA A 31 4.99 -5.37 -5.93
C ALA A 31 5.17 -6.45 -6.99
N SER A 32 6.39 -6.94 -7.18
CA SER A 32 6.68 -7.99 -8.16
C SER A 32 7.28 -9.19 -7.45
N PHE A 33 6.56 -10.31 -7.51
CA PHE A 33 6.96 -11.57 -6.91
C PHE A 33 6.85 -12.70 -7.91
N GLY A 34 7.98 -13.35 -8.20
CA GLY A 34 8.02 -14.57 -9.02
C GLY A 34 7.27 -14.43 -10.34
N ARG A 35 7.79 -13.65 -11.29
CA ARG A 35 7.17 -13.32 -12.60
C ARG A 35 5.79 -12.63 -12.55
N GLN A 36 5.12 -12.57 -11.40
CA GLN A 36 3.81 -11.94 -11.26
C GLN A 36 3.93 -10.55 -10.63
N GLN A 37 3.07 -9.65 -11.09
CA GLN A 37 2.94 -8.29 -10.58
C GLN A 37 1.63 -8.18 -9.79
N TYR A 38 1.71 -7.56 -8.63
CA TYR A 38 0.60 -7.31 -7.73
C TYR A 38 0.45 -5.81 -7.54
N PHE A 39 -0.79 -5.34 -7.44
CA PHE A 39 -1.12 -3.94 -7.31
C PHE A 39 -2.08 -3.72 -6.14
N ALA A 40 -1.78 -2.73 -5.31
CA ALA A 40 -2.60 -2.28 -4.21
C ALA A 40 -2.75 -0.75 -4.26
N THR A 41 -3.73 -0.21 -3.57
CA THR A 41 -4.02 1.23 -3.51
C THR A 41 -4.09 1.66 -2.06
N VAL A 42 -3.55 2.82 -1.74
CA VAL A 42 -3.77 3.47 -0.43
C VAL A 42 -5.16 4.09 -0.45
N GLU A 43 -6.03 3.64 0.45
CA GLU A 43 -7.32 4.25 0.73
C GLU A 43 -7.29 4.72 2.19
N GLY A 44 -7.29 6.04 2.39
CA GLY A 44 -7.04 6.67 3.68
C GLY A 44 -5.73 6.21 4.35
N ALA A 45 -5.86 5.58 5.53
CA ALA A 45 -4.73 5.10 6.33
C ALA A 45 -4.50 3.59 6.22
N GLU A 46 -4.99 2.95 5.16
CA GLU A 46 -4.81 1.52 4.89
C GLU A 46 -4.38 1.25 3.45
N ILE A 47 -3.63 0.17 3.22
CA ILE A 47 -3.34 -0.30 1.87
C ILE A 47 -4.35 -1.37 1.51
N LYS A 48 -5.14 -1.13 0.47
CA LYS A 48 -6.16 -2.03 -0.03
C LYS A 48 -5.64 -2.81 -1.23
N TYR A 49 -5.57 -4.12 -1.05
CA TYR A 49 -5.30 -5.08 -2.10
C TYR A 49 -6.60 -5.79 -2.48
N GLY A 50 -7.22 -5.36 -3.59
CA GLY A 50 -8.53 -5.85 -4.00
C GLY A 50 -9.60 -5.48 -2.97
N LYS A 51 -10.07 -6.46 -2.19
CA LYS A 51 -11.07 -6.26 -1.12
C LYS A 51 -10.47 -6.31 0.30
N HIS A 52 -9.18 -6.60 0.42
CA HIS A 52 -8.52 -6.82 1.70
C HIS A 52 -7.61 -5.65 2.04
N ALA A 53 -7.68 -5.18 3.30
CA ALA A 53 -6.65 -4.30 3.84
C ALA A 53 -5.43 -5.14 4.20
N VAL A 54 -4.27 -4.76 3.70
CA VAL A 54 -2.99 -5.46 3.90
C VAL A 54 -1.94 -4.47 4.37
N SER A 55 -0.99 -4.92 5.19
CA SER A 55 0.20 -4.12 5.51
C SER A 55 1.23 -4.23 4.38
N PRO A 56 2.18 -3.28 4.25
CA PRO A 56 3.22 -3.33 3.23
C PRO A 56 4.05 -4.61 3.29
N SER A 57 4.40 -5.07 4.49
CA SER A 57 5.10 -6.34 4.68
C SER A 57 4.26 -7.54 4.25
N CYS A 58 2.96 -7.53 4.53
CA CYS A 58 2.03 -8.58 4.10
C CYS A 58 1.89 -8.58 2.57
N PHE A 59 1.72 -7.40 1.96
CA PHE A 59 1.73 -7.23 0.52
C PHE A 59 3.04 -7.71 -0.11
N ALA A 60 4.17 -7.42 0.54
CA ALA A 60 5.47 -7.85 0.07
C ALA A 60 5.72 -9.36 0.16
N ASN A 61 5.01 -10.02 1.06
CA ASN A 61 5.14 -11.45 1.35
C ASN A 61 3.84 -12.21 1.03
N LEU A 62 2.98 -11.66 0.16
CA LEU A 62 1.62 -12.18 -0.11
C LEU A 62 1.63 -13.62 -0.65
N GLN A 63 2.74 -14.05 -1.25
CA GLN A 63 2.99 -15.41 -1.73
C GLN A 63 3.98 -16.21 -0.85
N GLY A 64 4.09 -15.92 0.44
CA GLY A 64 4.87 -16.73 1.39
C GLY A 64 6.39 -16.67 1.19
N SER A 65 6.91 -15.65 0.49
CA SER A 65 8.35 -15.45 0.30
C SER A 65 8.96 -14.80 1.55
N GLY A 66 8.87 -15.49 2.69
CA GLY A 66 8.89 -14.99 4.08
C GLY A 66 10.09 -14.19 4.59
N ASN A 67 10.87 -13.50 3.75
CA ASN A 67 11.87 -12.54 4.19
C ASN A 67 12.15 -11.42 3.17
N ARG A 68 11.18 -11.03 2.32
CA ARG A 68 11.39 -9.92 1.40
C ARG A 68 11.25 -8.59 2.13
N ASN A 69 12.26 -7.73 1.94
CA ASN A 69 12.19 -6.35 2.39
C ASN A 69 11.17 -5.61 1.54
N ALA A 70 10.06 -5.23 2.16
CA ALA A 70 8.96 -4.55 1.51
C ALA A 70 9.39 -3.23 0.86
N TRP A 71 10.35 -2.50 1.44
CA TRP A 71 10.86 -1.24 0.86
C TRP A 71 11.53 -1.44 -0.49
N LYS A 72 12.29 -2.53 -0.63
CA LYS A 72 13.01 -2.87 -1.86
C LYS A 72 12.14 -3.59 -2.89
N ALA A 73 11.04 -4.17 -2.45
CA ALA A 73 10.14 -4.95 -3.29
C ALA A 73 8.94 -4.15 -3.82
N ILE A 74 8.54 -3.11 -3.08
CA ILE A 74 7.36 -2.30 -3.39
C ILE A 74 7.77 -1.03 -4.10
N TRP A 75 7.08 -0.78 -5.20
CA TRP A 75 7.10 0.44 -5.96
C TRP A 75 5.87 1.27 -5.59
N LEU A 76 6.05 2.56 -5.42
CA LEU A 76 5.04 3.54 -5.08
C LEU A 76 4.82 4.44 -6.28
N ARG A 77 3.56 4.73 -6.56
CA ARG A 77 3.16 5.72 -7.56
C ARG A 77 2.22 6.71 -6.89
N LEU A 78 2.72 7.93 -6.70
CA LEU A 78 1.98 9.00 -6.07
C LEU A 78 0.82 9.48 -6.95
N PRO A 79 -0.30 9.91 -6.36
CA PRO A 79 -1.38 10.55 -7.10
C PRO A 79 -0.85 11.84 -7.74
N GLY A 80 -0.95 11.95 -9.07
CA GLY A 80 -0.39 13.06 -9.84
C GLY A 80 0.99 12.79 -10.46
N SER A 81 1.66 11.70 -10.09
CA SER A 81 2.87 11.22 -10.79
C SER A 81 2.55 9.96 -11.60
N ASP A 82 3.05 9.91 -12.84
CA ASP A 82 2.97 8.68 -13.65
C ASP A 82 4.13 7.71 -13.37
N ALA A 83 5.23 8.23 -12.85
CA ALA A 83 6.41 7.46 -12.51
C ALA A 83 6.19 6.55 -11.29
N TRP A 84 6.73 5.33 -11.38
CA TRP A 84 6.87 4.44 -10.24
C TRP A 84 8.21 4.71 -9.57
N LEU A 85 8.18 4.99 -8.27
CA LEU A 85 9.34 5.20 -7.41
C LEU A 85 9.52 3.98 -6.51
N LEU A 86 10.76 3.62 -6.18
CA LEU A 86 10.98 2.61 -5.15
C LEU A 86 10.66 3.20 -3.77
N ALA A 87 10.19 2.38 -2.84
CA ALA A 87 10.02 2.79 -1.43
C ALA A 87 11.36 2.85 -0.65
N ASP A 88 12.50 2.84 -1.35
CA ASP A 88 13.87 2.91 -0.83
C ASP A 88 14.39 4.36 -0.95
N VAL A 89 13.62 5.33 -0.43
CA VAL A 89 14.02 6.75 -0.38
C VAL A 89 14.24 7.21 1.05
#